data_AF-A0A1U9NIG7-F1
#
_entry.id   AF-A0A1U9NIG7-F1
#
_cell.length_a   1.000
_cell.length_b   1.000
_cell.length_c   1.000
_cell.angle_alpha   90.00
_cell.angle_beta   90.00
_cell.angle_gamma   90.00
#
_symmetry.space_group_name_H-M   'P 1'
#
loop_
_entity.id
_entity.type
_entity.pdbx_description
1 polymer ?
#
loop_
_entity_poly.entity_id
_entity_poly.type
_entity_poly.pdbx_seq_one_letter_code
_entity_poly.pdbx_strand_id
1 'polypeptide(L)'
;MAKMNKTMMNELQATMDKAGKFDQLADLQAKRSELMEKVTKIDSQINDLIGTPSAKPKATRKRKTRGRGRAKKAKPDMPEKGTGPYKLVEVMGSKPMKKEEIAKKTGLSPATVSVYLNKFNCFSNVRGKGYTVNK
;
A
#
# COMPACT_ATOMS: atom_id res chain seq x y z
N MET A 1 22.35 -41.45 37.56
CA MET A 1 22.18 -41.30 36.08
C MET A 1 20.72 -41.44 35.60
N ALA A 2 19.81 -42.14 36.30
CA ALA A 2 18.42 -42.33 35.84
C ALA A 2 17.53 -41.05 35.77
N LYS A 3 17.81 -40.02 36.57
CA LYS A 3 17.00 -38.78 36.58
C LYS A 3 17.16 -37.93 35.31
N MET A 4 18.33 -37.98 34.67
CA MET A 4 18.65 -37.15 33.49
C MET A 4 17.89 -37.63 32.24
N ASN A 5 17.72 -38.95 32.08
CA ASN A 5 16.97 -39.52 30.95
C ASN A 5 15.45 -39.26 31.05
N LYS A 6 14.91 -39.18 32.27
CA LYS A 6 13.47 -38.92 32.49
C LYS A 6 13.10 -37.47 32.16
N THR A 7 14.00 -36.52 32.46
CA THR A 7 13.80 -35.10 32.11
C THR A 7 13.82 -34.90 30.59
N MET A 8 14.78 -35.50 29.88
CA MET A 8 14.86 -35.41 28.42
C MET A 8 13.65 -36.02 27.71
N MET A 9 13.13 -37.16 28.21
CA MET A 9 11.93 -37.78 27.64
C MET A 9 10.67 -36.91 27.84
N ASN A 10 10.55 -36.22 28.98
CA ASN A 10 9.42 -35.32 29.24
C ASN A 10 9.47 -34.06 28.37
N GLU A 11 10.66 -33.52 28.13
CA GLU A 11 10.84 -32.36 27.24
C GLU A 11 10.53 -32.72 25.79
N LEU A 12 10.94 -33.89 25.32
CA LEU A 12 10.62 -34.39 23.99
C LEU A 12 9.11 -34.53 23.81
N GLN A 13 8.42 -35.16 24.76
CA GLN A 13 6.96 -35.32 24.73
C GLN A 13 6.24 -33.96 24.71
N ALA A 14 6.68 -33.01 25.53
CA ALA A 14 6.11 -31.66 25.55
C ALA A 14 6.29 -30.89 24.24
N THR A 15 7.37 -31.15 23.48
CA THR A 15 7.56 -30.56 22.14
C THR A 15 6.68 -31.20 21.08
N MET A 16 6.47 -32.52 21.13
CA MET A 16 5.57 -33.24 20.22
C MET A 16 4.11 -32.83 20.44
N ASP A 17 3.68 -32.67 21.70
CA ASP A 17 2.32 -32.21 22.03
C ASP A 17 2.09 -30.75 21.62
N LYS A 18 3.14 -29.91 21.63
CA LYS A 18 3.08 -28.55 21.10
C LYS A 18 2.94 -28.56 19.58
N ALA A 19 3.70 -29.39 18.87
CA ALA A 19 3.62 -29.52 17.41
C ALA A 19 2.21 -29.96 16.95
N GLY A 20 1.62 -30.99 17.58
CA GLY A 20 0.27 -31.45 17.23
C GLY A 20 -0.82 -30.40 17.47
N LYS A 21 -0.64 -29.49 18.46
CA LYS A 21 -1.54 -28.35 18.68
C LYS A 21 -1.39 -27.26 17.62
N PHE A 22 -0.21 -27.10 17.02
CA PHE A 22 0.00 -26.16 15.92
C PHE A 22 -0.66 -26.62 14.62
N ASP A 23 -0.63 -27.92 14.32
CA ASP A 23 -1.31 -28.48 13.15
C ASP A 23 -2.83 -28.32 13.26
N GLN A 24 -3.38 -28.60 14.45
CA GLN A 24 -4.80 -28.35 14.74
C GLN A 24 -5.18 -26.87 14.61
N LEU A 25 -4.29 -25.96 15.01
CA LEU A 25 -4.52 -24.52 14.88
C LEU A 25 -4.53 -24.09 13.40
N ALA A 26 -3.62 -24.65 12.59
CA ALA A 26 -3.57 -24.38 11.15
C ALA A 26 -4.86 -24.83 10.45
N ASP A 27 -5.36 -26.03 10.78
CA ASP A 27 -6.61 -26.56 10.24
C ASP A 27 -7.83 -25.72 10.63
N LEU A 28 -7.89 -25.28 11.89
CA LEU A 28 -8.96 -24.39 12.37
C LEU A 28 -8.89 -23.02 11.70
N GLN A 29 -7.70 -22.48 11.45
CA GLN A 29 -7.51 -21.24 10.70
C GLN A 29 -7.93 -21.37 9.23
N ALA A 30 -7.65 -22.51 8.60
CA ALA A 30 -8.10 -22.80 7.24
C ALA A 30 -9.63 -22.86 7.17
N LYS A 31 -10.28 -23.62 8.07
CA LYS A 31 -11.75 -23.69 8.18
C LYS A 31 -12.38 -22.32 8.45
N ARG A 32 -11.77 -21.52 9.32
CA ARG A 32 -12.22 -20.14 9.59
C ARG A 32 -12.16 -19.27 8.34
N SER A 33 -11.06 -19.37 7.59
CA SER A 33 -10.90 -18.62 6.34
C SER A 33 -11.98 -18.98 5.31
N GLU A 34 -12.24 -20.28 5.15
CA GLU A 34 -13.27 -20.77 4.21
C GLU A 34 -14.68 -20.30 4.61
N LEU A 35 -15.03 -20.38 5.90
CA LEU A 35 -16.32 -19.91 6.40
C LEU A 35 -16.49 -18.40 6.21
N MET A 36 -15.46 -17.61 6.47
CA MET A 36 -15.50 -16.16 6.25
C MET A 36 -15.70 -15.82 4.77
N GLU A 37 -15.10 -16.57 3.84
CA GLU A 37 -15.36 -16.39 2.41
C GLU A 37 -16.82 -16.67 2.05
N LYS A 38 -17.42 -17.72 2.62
CA LYS A 38 -18.86 -18.03 2.42
C LYS A 38 -19.75 -16.92 2.98
N VAL A 39 -19.46 -16.41 4.17
CA VAL A 39 -20.19 -15.28 4.77
C VAL A 39 -20.11 -14.04 3.88
N THR A 40 -18.92 -13.68 3.39
CA THR A 40 -18.77 -12.50 2.51
C THR A 40 -19.53 -12.62 1.18
N LYS A 41 -19.70 -13.84 0.65
CA LYS A 41 -20.52 -14.07 -0.55
C LYS A 41 -22.00 -13.84 -0.24
N ILE A 42 -22.49 -14.34 0.89
CA ILE A 42 -23.86 -14.12 1.34
C ILE A 42 -24.11 -12.63 1.58
N ASP A 43 -23.20 -11.92 2.24
CA ASP A 43 -23.30 -10.47 2.45
C ASP A 43 -23.36 -9.71 1.11
N SER A 44 -22.60 -10.14 0.11
CA SER A 44 -22.64 -9.54 -1.23
C SER A 44 -24.00 -9.76 -1.90
N GLN A 45 -24.53 -10.99 -1.84
CA GLN A 45 -25.85 -11.31 -2.37
C GLN A 45 -26.97 -10.54 -1.67
N ILE A 46 -26.88 -10.37 -0.35
CA ILE A 46 -27.83 -9.56 0.43
C ILE A 46 -27.76 -8.09 -0.03
N ASN A 47 -26.57 -7.53 -0.19
CA ASN A 47 -26.41 -6.13 -0.63
C ASN A 47 -26.90 -5.90 -2.07
N ASP A 48 -26.68 -6.86 -2.97
CA ASP A 48 -27.19 -6.83 -4.34
C ASP A 48 -28.72 -6.85 -4.38
N LEU A 49 -29.37 -7.63 -3.50
CA LEU A 49 -30.82 -7.71 -3.38
C LEU A 49 -31.45 -6.47 -2.73
N ILE A 50 -30.77 -5.86 -1.76
CA ILE A 50 -31.27 -4.68 -1.04
C ILE A 50 -31.11 -3.40 -1.90
N GLY A 51 -30.39 -3.45 -3.03
CA GLY A 51 -30.24 -2.31 -3.94
C GLY A 51 -29.57 -1.08 -3.29
N THR A 52 -28.95 -1.26 -2.12
CA THR A 52 -28.27 -0.19 -1.42
C THR A 52 -26.85 -0.07 -1.96
N PRO A 53 -26.39 1.11 -2.40
CA PRO A 53 -24.98 1.38 -2.63
C PRO A 53 -24.32 1.54 -1.26
N SER A 54 -24.29 0.47 -0.46
CA SER A 54 -23.79 0.51 0.91
C SER A 54 -22.28 0.25 0.91
N ALA A 55 -21.58 1.29 1.35
CA ALA A 55 -20.26 1.28 1.98
C ALA A 55 -19.31 0.12 1.58
N LYS A 56 -18.37 0.47 0.69
CA LYS A 56 -17.08 -0.22 0.49
C LYS A 56 -16.59 -0.89 1.79
N PRO A 57 -16.36 -2.21 1.79
CA PRO A 57 -15.65 -2.85 2.88
C PRO A 57 -14.26 -2.20 3.01
N LYS A 58 -13.91 -1.69 4.20
CA LYS A 58 -12.52 -1.36 4.53
C LYS A 58 -11.73 -2.66 4.56
N ALA A 59 -11.23 -3.06 3.39
CA ALA A 59 -10.42 -4.25 3.23
C ALA A 59 -9.13 -4.13 4.06
N THR A 60 -8.98 -5.02 5.02
CA THR A 60 -7.69 -5.40 5.61
C THR A 60 -6.78 -5.93 4.51
N ARG A 61 -5.89 -5.04 4.06
CA ARG A 61 -4.59 -5.27 3.42
C ARG A 61 -4.35 -6.65 2.79
N LYS A 62 -5.03 -6.97 1.68
CA LYS A 62 -4.52 -7.93 0.67
C LYS A 62 -3.54 -7.21 -0.26
N ARG A 63 -2.32 -7.76 -0.32
CA ARG A 63 -1.18 -7.31 -1.12
C ARG A 63 -1.56 -7.37 -2.61
N LYS A 64 -1.85 -6.20 -3.22
CA LYS A 64 -2.22 -6.09 -4.65
C LYS A 64 -1.00 -6.33 -5.54
N THR A 65 -1.00 -7.46 -6.24
CA THR A 65 -0.31 -7.62 -7.52
C THR A 65 -0.88 -6.62 -8.53
N ARG A 66 0.02 -6.16 -9.41
CA ARG A 66 -0.11 -4.98 -10.27
C ARG A 66 -1.12 -5.24 -11.40
N GLY A 67 -2.35 -4.77 -11.22
CA GLY A 67 -3.36 -4.70 -12.29
C GLY A 67 -3.17 -3.47 -13.16
N ARG A 68 -2.82 -3.70 -14.43
CA ARG A 68 -2.73 -2.71 -15.51
C ARG A 68 -4.06 -1.94 -15.68
N GLY A 69 -3.93 -0.62 -15.85
CA GLY A 69 -4.71 0.08 -16.89
C GLY A 69 -6.07 0.67 -16.53
N ARG A 70 -6.23 1.41 -15.42
CA ARG A 70 -7.21 2.51 -15.46
C ARG A 70 -6.65 3.53 -16.45
N ALA A 71 -7.35 3.78 -17.56
CA ALA A 71 -7.00 4.82 -18.52
C ALA A 71 -6.75 6.11 -17.73
N LYS A 72 -5.47 6.53 -17.65
CA LYS A 72 -5.13 7.79 -17.01
C LYS A 72 -5.70 8.86 -17.93
N LYS A 73 -6.67 9.64 -17.44
CA LYS A 73 -6.99 10.92 -18.07
C LYS A 73 -5.65 11.62 -18.38
N ALA A 74 -5.48 12.10 -19.60
CA ALA A 74 -4.26 12.78 -20.02
C ALA A 74 -3.91 13.81 -18.94
N LYS A 75 -2.70 13.70 -18.38
CA LYS A 75 -2.27 14.68 -17.40
C LYS A 75 -2.16 16.03 -18.11
N PRO A 76 -2.59 17.13 -17.49
CA PRO A 76 -2.33 18.45 -18.03
C PRO A 76 -0.82 18.68 -18.19
N ASP A 77 -0.44 19.36 -19.26
CA ASP A 77 0.98 19.55 -19.56
C ASP A 77 1.64 20.52 -18.60
N MET A 78 1.04 21.70 -18.36
CA MET A 78 1.57 22.74 -17.50
C MET A 78 0.53 23.19 -16.45
N PRO A 79 0.94 23.52 -15.21
CA PRO A 79 0.06 24.17 -14.25
C PRO A 79 -0.25 25.62 -14.63
N GLU A 80 -1.42 26.09 -14.19
CA GLU A 80 -1.89 27.45 -14.43
C GLU A 80 -1.16 28.48 -13.55
N LYS A 81 -0.88 29.67 -14.10
CA LYS A 81 -0.20 30.76 -13.39
C LYS A 81 -0.94 31.13 -12.11
N GLY A 82 -0.20 31.36 -11.02
CA GLY A 82 -0.79 31.69 -9.71
C GLY A 82 -1.27 30.49 -8.89
N THR A 83 -1.21 29.27 -9.42
CA THR A 83 -1.55 28.06 -8.65
C THR A 83 -0.38 27.54 -7.82
N GLY A 84 -0.67 26.78 -6.75
CA GLY A 84 0.37 26.13 -5.94
C GLY A 84 1.38 25.28 -6.74
N PRO A 85 0.96 24.47 -7.72
CA PRO A 85 1.86 23.74 -8.60
C PRO A 85 2.73 24.63 -9.50
N TYR A 86 2.27 25.83 -9.88
CA TYR A 86 3.05 26.76 -10.69
C TYR A 86 4.27 27.29 -9.94
N LYS A 87 4.21 27.40 -8.61
CA LYS A 87 5.38 27.71 -7.77
C LYS A 87 6.54 26.74 -7.99
N LEU A 88 6.25 25.46 -8.31
CA LEU A 88 7.30 24.49 -8.64
C LEU A 88 7.96 24.85 -9.98
N VAL A 89 7.19 25.30 -10.97
CA VAL A 89 7.72 25.73 -12.28
C VAL A 89 8.57 26.98 -12.17
N GLU A 90 8.23 27.91 -11.28
CA GLU A 90 9.04 29.11 -11.02
C GLU A 90 10.37 28.79 -10.35
N VAL A 91 10.34 27.90 -9.38
CA VAL A 91 11.52 27.51 -8.59
C VAL A 91 12.41 26.52 -9.35
N MET A 92 11.81 25.64 -10.15
CA MET A 92 12.51 24.60 -10.90
C MET A 92 12.79 25.04 -12.33
N GLY A 93 14.07 25.00 -12.73
CA GLY A 93 14.48 25.21 -14.11
C GLY A 93 14.86 23.90 -14.81
N SER A 94 15.77 24.02 -15.78
CA SER A 94 16.36 22.88 -16.50
C SER A 94 17.35 22.08 -15.64
N LYS A 95 17.84 22.65 -14.52
CA LYS A 95 18.75 21.98 -13.59
C LYS A 95 17.96 21.05 -12.64
N PRO A 96 18.33 19.76 -12.52
CA PRO A 96 17.68 18.85 -11.60
C PRO A 96 17.80 19.31 -10.15
N MET A 97 16.68 19.28 -9.41
CA MET A 97 16.61 19.62 -7.98
C MET A 97 15.92 18.51 -7.17
N LYS A 98 16.35 18.32 -5.93
CA LYS A 98 15.76 17.32 -5.03
C LYS A 98 14.41 17.78 -4.48
N LYS A 99 13.54 16.85 -4.08
CA LYS A 99 12.20 17.17 -3.53
C LYS A 99 12.29 18.05 -2.31
N GLU A 100 13.27 17.80 -1.45
CA GLU A 100 13.51 18.53 -0.21
C GLU A 100 13.94 19.97 -0.49
N GLU A 101 14.74 20.19 -1.53
CA GLU A 101 15.17 21.52 -1.96
C GLU A 101 14.01 22.32 -2.56
N ILE A 102 13.18 21.66 -3.38
CA ILE A 102 11.97 22.25 -3.96
C ILE A 102 10.99 22.64 -2.84
N ALA A 103 10.79 21.76 -1.85
CA ALA A 103 9.94 22.02 -0.69
C ALA A 103 10.39 23.26 0.09
N LYS A 104 11.69 23.37 0.38
CA LYS A 104 12.28 24.53 1.08
C LYS A 104 12.06 25.85 0.33
N LYS A 105 12.29 25.85 -0.98
CA LYS A 105 12.16 27.06 -1.81
C LYS A 105 10.71 27.48 -2.06
N THR A 106 9.80 26.50 -2.16
CA THR A 106 8.37 26.76 -2.42
C THR A 106 7.55 26.99 -1.15
N GLY A 107 8.11 26.68 0.03
CA GLY A 107 7.39 26.70 1.31
C GLY A 107 6.31 25.61 1.42
N LEU A 108 6.37 24.59 0.56
CA LEU A 108 5.40 23.49 0.52
C LEU A 108 5.93 22.26 1.25
N SER A 109 5.01 21.41 1.75
CA SER A 109 5.42 20.13 2.32
C SER A 109 6.02 19.20 1.23
N PRO A 110 7.00 18.34 1.57
CA PRO A 110 7.56 17.37 0.63
C PRO A 110 6.49 16.44 0.02
N ALA A 111 5.45 16.13 0.79
CA ALA A 111 4.31 15.35 0.32
C ALA A 111 3.53 16.10 -0.77
N THR A 112 3.21 17.37 -0.53
CA THR A 112 2.52 18.25 -1.49
C THR A 112 3.33 18.40 -2.78
N VAL A 113 4.63 18.63 -2.68
CA VAL A 113 5.55 18.68 -3.83
C VAL A 113 5.49 17.39 -4.62
N SER A 114 5.53 16.23 -3.95
CA SER A 114 5.44 14.93 -4.62
C SER A 114 4.09 14.71 -5.32
N VAL A 115 3.00 15.27 -4.80
CA VAL A 115 1.68 15.22 -5.48
C VAL A 115 1.72 16.08 -6.74
N TYR A 116 2.23 17.30 -6.66
CA TYR A 116 2.27 18.23 -7.80
C TYR A 116 3.19 17.73 -8.92
N LEU A 117 4.37 17.21 -8.60
CA LEU A 117 5.30 16.61 -9.57
C LEU A 117 4.67 15.43 -10.34
N ASN A 118 3.75 14.69 -9.72
CA ASN A 118 3.09 13.56 -10.37
C ASN A 118 1.82 13.96 -11.14
N LYS A 119 1.32 15.19 -10.96
CA LYS A 119 0.04 15.65 -11.51
C LYS A 119 0.15 16.19 -12.94
N PHE A 120 1.30 16.77 -13.31
CA PHE A 120 1.53 17.41 -14.61
C PHE A 120 2.61 16.67 -15.43
N ASN A 121 2.61 16.82 -16.76
CA ASN A 121 3.63 16.23 -17.63
C ASN A 121 4.91 17.07 -17.74
N CYS A 122 4.85 18.37 -17.45
CA CYS A 122 6.03 19.24 -17.49
C CYS A 122 7.13 18.83 -16.50
N PHE A 123 6.80 18.07 -15.44
CA PHE A 123 7.79 17.62 -14.48
C PHE A 123 8.37 16.26 -14.85
N SER A 124 9.68 16.22 -15.03
CA SER A 124 10.43 15.00 -15.36
C SER A 124 11.33 14.60 -14.19
N ASN A 125 11.43 13.30 -13.91
CA ASN A 125 12.33 12.76 -12.90
C ASN A 125 13.62 12.30 -13.58
N VAL A 126 14.73 12.93 -13.24
CA VAL A 126 16.07 12.55 -13.65
C VAL A 126 16.64 11.60 -12.60
N ARG A 127 16.73 10.31 -12.94
CA ARG A 127 17.18 9.23 -12.05
C ARG A 127 18.49 9.62 -11.34
N GLY A 128 18.46 9.62 -10.01
CA GLY A 128 19.61 9.93 -9.16
C GLY A 128 19.96 11.41 -9.01
N LYS A 129 19.36 12.31 -9.80
CA LYS A 129 19.64 13.76 -9.76
C LYS A 129 18.49 14.60 -9.22
N GLY A 130 17.24 14.15 -9.39
CA GLY A 130 16.06 14.86 -8.87
C GLY A 130 15.04 15.14 -9.97
N TYR A 131 14.38 16.29 -9.90
CA TYR A 131 13.31 16.67 -10.82
C TYR A 131 13.67 17.91 -11.62
N THR A 132 13.20 17.95 -12.87
CA THR A 132 13.36 19.05 -13.82
C THR A 132 12.01 19.46 -14.38
N VAL A 133 11.95 20.68 -14.92
CA VAL A 133 10.80 21.15 -15.71
C VAL A 133 11.19 21.12 -17.18
N ASN A 134 10.42 20.39 -17.97
CA ASN A 134 10.42 20.47 -19.42
C ASN A 134 9.57 21.69 -19.79
N LYS A 135 10.23 22.76 -20.23
CA LYS A 135 9.59 23.98 -20.74
C LYS A 135 9.26 23.82 -22.22
#